data_AF-A0A1N6HM82-F1
#
_entry.id   AF-A0A1N6HM82-F1
#
_cell.length_a   1.000
_cell.length_b   1.000
_cell.length_c   1.000
_cell.angle_alpha   90.00
_cell.angle_beta   90.00
_cell.angle_gamma   90.00
#
_symmetry.space_group_name_H-M   'P 1'
#
loop_
_entity.id
_entity.type
_entity.pdbx_description
1 polymer ?
#
loop_
_entity_poly.entity_id
_entity_poly.type
_entity_poly.pdbx_seq_one_letter_code
_entity_poly.pdbx_strand_id
1 'polypeptide(L)'
;MRYWLFKTEPDTFSIDTLKQQKVSCWEGVRNYQARNMLRDEVNVGDEVLIYHSSCKQVGVVGIAKVVRASYPDHTQFEPESGYFDPKATPETPRWFMVDVEYQRHLPLIALADMKQNPALAQMPLVKKGNRLSVMPVTAAQWQAIVTMAGE
;
A
#
# COMPACT_ATOMS: atom_id res chain seq x y z
N MET A 1 -4.55 -5.14 15.57
CA MET A 1 -4.30 -4.04 14.63
C MET A 1 -2.82 -4.06 14.25
N ARG A 2 -2.53 -4.19 12.96
CA ARG A 2 -1.20 -4.13 12.37
C ARG A 2 -1.07 -2.87 11.51
N TYR A 3 0.16 -2.55 11.15
CA TYR A 3 0.49 -1.41 10.31
C TYR A 3 1.12 -1.88 9.00
N TRP A 4 0.77 -1.19 7.92
CA TRP A 4 1.20 -1.52 6.57
C TRP A 4 1.69 -0.28 5.82
N LEU A 5 2.42 -0.51 4.75
CA LEU A 5 2.71 0.51 3.74
C LEU A 5 2.31 -0.03 2.38
N PHE A 6 1.43 0.70 1.69
CA PHE A 6 1.01 0.40 0.33
C PHE A 6 1.53 1.47 -0.63
N LYS A 7 2.20 1.02 -1.71
CA LYS A 7 2.72 1.90 -2.75
C LYS A 7 1.70 2.09 -3.86
N THR A 8 1.61 3.32 -4.34
CA THR A 8 0.84 3.69 -5.53
C THR A 8 1.57 4.78 -6.30
N GLU A 9 1.33 4.86 -7.60
CA GLU A 9 1.81 5.95 -8.43
C GLU A 9 0.73 7.05 -8.44
N PRO A 10 1.06 8.30 -8.08
CA PRO A 10 0.04 9.34 -7.92
C PRO A 10 -0.71 9.68 -9.21
N ASP A 11 -0.08 9.46 -10.38
CA ASP A 11 -0.70 9.67 -11.68
C ASP A 11 -1.78 8.62 -11.99
N THR A 12 -1.73 7.45 -11.35
CA THR A 12 -2.74 6.39 -11.48
C THR A 12 -3.75 6.43 -10.35
N PHE A 13 -3.26 6.50 -9.10
CA PHE A 13 -4.11 6.51 -7.91
C PHE A 13 -3.40 7.26 -6.77
N SER A 14 -3.84 8.49 -6.49
CA SER A 14 -3.25 9.35 -5.46
C SER A 14 -3.99 9.25 -4.13
N ILE A 15 -3.42 9.83 -3.06
CA ILE A 15 -4.12 9.97 -1.78
C ILE A 15 -5.32 10.93 -1.91
N ASP A 16 -5.24 11.93 -2.81
CA ASP A 16 -6.36 12.81 -3.12
C ASP A 16 -7.48 12.07 -3.85
N THR A 17 -7.15 11.14 -4.74
CA THR A 17 -8.12 10.24 -5.37
C THR A 17 -8.84 9.42 -4.31
N LEU A 18 -8.09 8.81 -3.38
CA LEU A 18 -8.67 8.05 -2.27
C LEU A 18 -9.54 8.95 -1.36
N LYS A 19 -9.12 10.18 -1.08
CA LYS A 19 -9.91 11.15 -0.31
C LYS A 19 -11.26 11.46 -0.99
N GLN A 20 -11.27 11.64 -2.31
CA GLN A 20 -12.50 11.90 -3.07
C GLN A 20 -13.43 10.69 -3.09
N GLN A 21 -12.88 9.50 -3.30
CA GLN A 21 -13.65 8.25 -3.35
C GLN A 21 -14.08 7.76 -1.97
N LYS A 22 -13.41 8.22 -0.90
CA LYS A 22 -13.53 7.80 0.50
C LYS A 22 -13.07 6.37 0.74
N VAL A 23 -13.55 5.42 -0.07
CA VAL A 23 -13.16 4.00 -0.05
C VAL A 23 -12.81 3.59 -1.48
N SER A 24 -11.71 2.85 -1.65
CA SER A 24 -11.34 2.24 -2.92
C SER A 24 -10.78 0.84 -2.70
N CYS A 25 -10.95 -0.02 -3.72
CA CYS A 25 -10.20 -1.26 -3.79
C CYS A 25 -8.72 -0.97 -4.08
N TRP A 26 -7.83 -1.80 -3.51
CA TRP A 26 -6.39 -1.74 -3.71
C TRP A 26 -5.95 -2.83 -4.69
N GLU A 27 -6.33 -2.65 -5.94
CA GLU A 27 -6.13 -3.59 -7.04
C GLU A 27 -4.68 -3.62 -7.56
N GLY A 28 -4.42 -4.46 -8.57
CA GLY A 28 -3.20 -4.39 -9.39
C GLY A 28 -1.94 -4.97 -8.74
N VAL A 29 -2.04 -5.57 -7.54
CA VAL A 29 -0.91 -6.26 -6.92
C VAL A 29 -0.60 -7.55 -7.68
N ARG A 30 0.55 -7.59 -8.38
CA ARG A 30 1.02 -8.72 -9.21
C ARG A 30 2.34 -9.33 -8.74
N ASN A 31 2.69 -9.12 -7.48
CA ASN A 31 3.82 -9.77 -6.82
C ASN A 31 3.31 -10.82 -5.82
N TYR A 32 3.79 -12.06 -5.91
CA TYR A 32 3.31 -13.16 -5.06
C TYR A 32 3.50 -12.94 -3.56
N GLN A 33 4.61 -12.33 -3.15
CA GLN A 33 4.86 -12.04 -1.74
C GLN A 33 3.92 -10.95 -1.23
N ALA A 34 3.77 -9.86 -1.98
CA ALA A 34 2.82 -8.80 -1.66
C ALA A 34 1.36 -9.31 -1.62
N ARG A 35 0.99 -10.16 -2.59
CA ARG A 35 -0.32 -10.82 -2.61
C ARG A 35 -0.55 -11.67 -1.36
N ASN A 36 0.44 -12.50 -0.98
CA ASN A 36 0.29 -13.34 0.21
C ASN A 36 0.09 -12.48 1.46
N MET A 37 0.80 -11.35 1.60
CA MET A 37 0.57 -10.40 2.69
C MET A 37 -0.86 -9.86 2.69
N LEU A 38 -1.38 -9.41 1.53
CA LEU A 38 -2.76 -8.96 1.41
C LEU A 38 -3.76 -10.06 1.79
N ARG A 39 -3.56 -11.27 1.28
CA ARG A 39 -4.49 -12.41 1.44
C ARG A 39 -4.50 -12.97 2.85
N ASP A 40 -3.32 -13.16 3.43
CA ASP A 40 -3.14 -13.98 4.63
C ASP A 40 -3.00 -13.14 5.90
N GLU A 41 -2.59 -11.87 5.79
CA GLU A 41 -2.14 -11.08 6.94
C GLU A 41 -2.83 -9.73 7.12
N VAL A 42 -3.28 -9.10 6.03
CA VAL A 42 -3.99 -7.81 6.11
C VAL A 42 -5.43 -8.03 6.56
N ASN A 43 -5.83 -7.36 7.63
CA ASN A 43 -7.16 -7.51 8.23
C ASN A 43 -7.91 -6.17 8.29
N VAL A 44 -9.24 -6.26 8.34
CA VAL A 44 -10.10 -5.09 8.60
C VAL A 44 -9.67 -4.42 9.90
N GLY A 45 -9.53 -3.10 9.86
CA GLY A 45 -9.09 -2.30 10.98
C GLY A 45 -7.58 -2.02 11.02
N ASP A 46 -6.77 -2.69 10.20
CA ASP A 46 -5.35 -2.36 10.07
C ASP A 46 -5.17 -0.98 9.40
N GLU A 47 -4.12 -0.26 9.80
CA GLU A 47 -3.80 1.05 9.24
C GLU A 47 -2.69 0.96 8.19
N VAL A 48 -2.75 1.85 7.21
CA VAL A 48 -1.91 1.81 6.01
C VAL A 48 -1.29 3.18 5.76
N LEU A 49 0.04 3.24 5.71
CA LEU A 49 0.77 4.38 5.14
C LEU A 49 0.60 4.33 3.61
N ILE A 50 0.03 5.39 3.04
CA ILE A 50 -0.04 5.56 1.59
C ILE A 50 1.27 6.19 1.11
N TYR A 51 1.97 5.46 0.25
CA TYR A 51 3.27 5.85 -0.28
C TYR A 51 3.18 6.15 -1.77
N HIS A 52 3.55 7.36 -2.17
CA HIS A 52 3.69 7.72 -3.58
C HIS A 52 5.05 7.27 -4.12
N SER A 53 5.02 6.41 -5.13
CA SER A 53 6.19 5.92 -5.87
C SER A 53 6.23 6.47 -7.30
N SER A 54 7.37 6.27 -7.97
CA SER A 54 7.57 6.60 -9.39
C SER A 54 7.26 8.04 -9.79
N CYS A 55 7.33 8.99 -8.85
CA CYS A 55 7.04 10.41 -9.08
C CYS A 55 8.18 11.31 -8.61
N LYS A 56 8.05 12.64 -8.77
CA LYS A 56 9.07 13.60 -8.31
C LYS A 56 9.17 13.68 -6.78
N GLN A 57 8.04 13.55 -6.09
CA GLN A 57 7.92 13.68 -4.65
C GLN A 57 7.63 12.31 -4.02
N VAL A 58 8.65 11.44 -4.03
CA VAL A 58 8.53 10.07 -3.53
C VAL A 58 8.57 10.03 -2.01
N GLY A 59 7.54 9.46 -1.38
CA GLY A 59 7.44 9.39 0.08
C GLY A 59 6.07 8.95 0.59
N VAL A 60 5.93 8.91 1.91
CA VAL A 60 4.63 8.75 2.57
C VAL A 60 3.88 10.09 2.52
N VAL A 61 2.59 10.03 2.19
CA VAL A 61 1.75 11.24 1.97
C VAL A 61 0.45 11.24 2.78
N GLY A 62 0.13 10.13 3.44
CA GLY A 62 -1.14 10.01 4.15
C GLY A 62 -1.35 8.64 4.77
N ILE A 63 -2.48 8.51 5.45
CA ILE A 63 -2.91 7.30 6.12
C ILE A 63 -4.30 6.89 5.63
N ALA A 64 -4.46 5.60 5.44
CA ALA A 64 -5.71 4.92 5.16
C ALA A 64 -5.94 3.79 6.19
N LYS A 65 -7.12 3.19 6.15
CA LYS A 65 -7.51 2.06 7.00
C LYS A 65 -8.16 0.98 6.16
N VAL A 66 -7.85 -0.28 6.42
CA VAL A 66 -8.48 -1.40 5.74
C VAL A 66 -9.91 -1.57 6.23
N VAL A 67 -10.88 -1.51 5.32
CA VAL A 67 -12.31 -1.65 5.61
C VAL A 67 -12.94 -2.91 5.02
N ARG A 68 -12.24 -3.59 4.11
CA ARG A 68 -12.61 -4.93 3.63
C ARG A 68 -11.38 -5.82 3.57
N ALA A 69 -11.48 -7.00 4.17
CA ALA A 69 -10.44 -8.04 4.09
C ALA A 69 -10.30 -8.57 2.67
N SER A 70 -9.29 -9.40 2.45
CA SER A 70 -8.90 -9.85 1.12
C SER A 70 -10.00 -10.57 0.33
N TYR A 71 -10.08 -10.26 -0.96
CA TYR A 71 -10.96 -10.91 -1.93
C TYR A 71 -10.30 -10.92 -3.33
N PRO A 72 -10.78 -11.75 -4.28
CA PRO A 72 -10.24 -11.80 -5.63
C PRO A 72 -10.24 -10.42 -6.30
N ASP A 73 -9.10 -10.05 -6.88
CA ASP A 73 -8.96 -8.83 -7.67
C ASP A 73 -9.70 -9.01 -9.01
N HIS A 74 -10.82 -8.31 -9.23
CA HIS A 74 -11.64 -8.52 -10.43
C HIS A 74 -10.91 -8.13 -11.73
N THR A 75 -9.96 -7.19 -11.66
CA THR A 75 -9.18 -6.75 -12.84
C THR A 75 -8.36 -7.85 -13.48
N GLN A 76 -8.05 -8.91 -12.73
CA GLN A 76 -7.30 -10.05 -13.28
C GLN A 76 -8.08 -10.83 -14.35
N PHE A 77 -9.41 -10.68 -14.40
CA PHE A 77 -10.29 -11.38 -15.34
C PHE A 77 -10.70 -10.54 -16.56
N GLU A 78 -10.34 -9.26 -16.59
CA GLU A 78 -10.79 -8.30 -17.59
C GLU A 78 -9.71 -8.11 -18.68
N PRO A 79 -9.93 -8.54 -19.93
CA PRO A 79 -8.88 -8.49 -20.97
C PRO A 79 -8.35 -7.10 -21.31
N GLU A 80 -9.17 -6.06 -21.11
CA GLU A 80 -8.80 -4.66 -21.33
C GLU A 80 -8.00 -4.05 -20.16
N SER A 81 -7.97 -4.73 -19.01
CA SER A 81 -7.23 -4.25 -17.85
C SER A 81 -5.72 -4.41 -18.06
N GLY A 82 -4.96 -3.39 -17.66
CA GLY A 82 -3.51 -3.48 -17.56
C GLY A 82 -3.00 -4.54 -16.57
N TYR A 83 -3.90 -5.10 -15.76
CA TYR A 83 -3.60 -6.13 -14.78
C TYR A 83 -4.23 -7.50 -15.10
N PHE A 84 -4.72 -7.69 -16.33
CA PHE A 84 -5.26 -8.96 -16.81
C PHE A 84 -4.24 -10.10 -16.64
N ASP A 85 -4.72 -11.27 -16.21
CA ASP A 85 -3.93 -12.49 -16.14
C ASP A 85 -4.67 -13.62 -16.86
N PRO A 86 -4.24 -14.06 -18.06
CA PRO A 86 -4.95 -15.07 -18.84
C PRO A 86 -5.00 -16.46 -18.19
N LYS A 87 -4.26 -16.67 -17.09
CA LYS A 87 -4.28 -17.92 -16.33
C LYS A 87 -5.11 -17.84 -15.05
N ALA A 88 -5.69 -16.67 -14.73
CA ALA A 88 -6.58 -16.53 -13.60
C ALA A 88 -8.03 -16.78 -14.04
N THR A 89 -8.77 -17.59 -13.27
CA THR A 89 -10.21 -17.80 -13.48
C THR A 89 -10.98 -17.47 -12.19
N PRO A 90 -12.30 -17.20 -12.26
CA PRO A 90 -13.11 -16.97 -11.06
C PRO A 90 -13.04 -18.12 -10.04
N GLU A 91 -12.86 -19.36 -10.49
CA GLU A 91 -12.72 -20.56 -9.65
C GLU A 91 -11.30 -20.68 -9.07
N THR A 92 -10.30 -20.11 -9.75
CA THR A 92 -8.88 -20.17 -9.37
C THR A 92 -8.23 -18.79 -9.43
N PRO A 93 -8.69 -17.83 -8.60
CA PRO A 93 -8.14 -16.48 -8.58
C PRO A 93 -6.67 -16.52 -8.14
N ARG A 94 -5.81 -15.85 -8.91
CA ARG A 94 -4.37 -15.80 -8.63
C ARG A 94 -3.98 -14.56 -7.85
N TRP A 95 -4.76 -13.48 -7.97
CA TRP A 95 -4.51 -12.17 -7.40
C TRP A 95 -5.65 -11.72 -6.48
N PHE A 96 -5.28 -10.94 -5.48
CA PHE A 96 -6.17 -10.56 -4.40
C PHE A 96 -5.95 -9.10 -4.06
N MET A 97 -7.01 -8.44 -3.62
CA MET A 97 -7.03 -7.05 -3.19
C MET A 97 -7.81 -6.89 -1.89
N VAL A 98 -7.78 -5.70 -1.33
CA VAL A 98 -8.51 -5.27 -0.13
C VAL A 98 -9.18 -3.94 -0.43
N ASP A 99 -10.11 -3.49 0.42
CA ASP A 99 -10.61 -2.11 0.33
C ASP A 99 -10.00 -1.28 1.45
N VAL A 100 -9.56 -0.07 1.10
CA VAL A 100 -9.02 0.91 2.05
C VAL A 100 -9.87 2.16 2.05
N GLU A 101 -10.02 2.75 3.22
CA GLU A 101 -10.71 4.01 3.47
C GLU A 101 -9.70 5.11 3.79
N TYR A 102 -9.85 6.27 3.14
CA TYR A 102 -9.11 7.48 3.47
C TYR A 102 -9.28 7.85 4.95
N GLN A 103 -8.18 8.09 5.66
CA GLN A 103 -8.23 8.66 7.01
C GLN A 103 -7.79 10.13 7.01
N ARG A 104 -6.55 10.39 6.59
CA ARG A 104 -6.00 11.76 6.55
C ARG A 104 -4.76 11.89 5.66
N HIS A 105 -4.43 13.13 5.32
CA HIS A 105 -3.15 13.51 4.75
C HIS A 105 -2.09 13.67 5.84
N LEU A 106 -0.84 13.41 5.47
CA LEU A 106 0.34 13.81 6.24
C LEU A 106 1.15 14.79 5.38
N PRO A 107 2.00 15.66 5.98
CA PRO A 107 3.07 16.29 5.21
C PRO A 107 3.92 15.22 4.53
N LEU A 108 4.50 15.53 3.37
CA LEU A 108 5.35 14.59 2.65
C LEU A 108 6.53 14.15 3.52
N ILE A 109 6.59 12.86 3.85
CA ILE A 109 7.76 12.24 4.48
C ILE A 109 8.58 11.60 3.35
N ALA A 110 9.56 12.34 2.84
CA ALA A 110 10.32 11.94 1.67
C ALA A 110 11.16 10.68 1.95
N LEU A 111 11.28 9.81 0.93
CA LEU A 111 12.12 8.61 1.04
C LEU A 111 13.57 8.94 1.44
N ALA A 112 14.08 10.09 1.00
CA ALA A 112 15.43 10.55 1.32
C ALA A 112 15.62 10.78 2.83
N ASP A 113 14.60 11.32 3.50
CA ASP A 113 14.63 11.57 4.94
C ASP A 113 14.39 10.28 5.71
N MET A 114 13.47 9.43 5.23
CA MET A 114 13.23 8.10 5.82
C MET A 114 14.50 7.24 5.85
N LYS A 115 15.32 7.31 4.79
CA LYS A 115 16.61 6.58 4.72
C LYS A 115 17.65 7.07 5.73
N GLN A 116 17.55 8.31 6.19
CA GLN A 116 18.46 8.89 7.17
C GLN A 116 18.02 8.62 8.60
N ASN A 117 16.76 8.23 8.83
CA ASN A 117 16.23 7.95 10.16
C ASN A 117 16.63 6.54 10.64
N PRO A 118 17.44 6.40 11.72
CA PRO A 118 17.89 5.10 12.22
C PRO A 118 16.75 4.18 12.66
N ALA A 119 15.62 4.73 13.14
CA ALA A 119 14.45 3.95 13.54
C ALA A 119 13.82 3.20 12.36
N LEU A 120 14.05 3.68 11.14
CA LEU A 120 13.53 3.10 9.90
C LEU A 120 14.55 2.22 9.17
N ALA A 121 15.78 2.07 9.68
CA ALA A 121 16.85 1.33 9.00
C ALA A 121 16.48 -0.13 8.66
N GLN A 122 15.58 -0.74 9.46
CA GLN A 122 15.10 -2.11 9.23
C GLN A 122 13.81 -2.18 8.41
N MET A 123 13.21 -1.04 8.07
CA MET A 123 12.00 -1.00 7.26
C MET A 123 12.29 -1.56 5.86
N PRO A 124 11.49 -2.51 5.34
CA PRO A 124 11.75 -3.10 4.04
C PRO A 124 11.87 -2.04 2.93
N LEU A 125 11.12 -0.94 3.02
CA LEU A 125 11.14 0.16 2.06
C LEU A 125 12.53 0.76 1.80
N VAL A 126 13.36 0.92 2.83
CA VAL A 126 14.67 1.59 2.70
C VAL A 126 15.79 0.63 2.34
N LYS A 127 15.53 -0.69 2.36
CA LYS A 127 16.51 -1.72 2.02
C LYS A 127 16.75 -1.75 0.51
N LYS A 128 18.02 -1.78 0.12
CA LYS A 128 18.44 -1.85 -1.28
C LYS A 128 17.86 -3.12 -1.94
N GLY A 129 17.32 -2.95 -3.15
CA GLY A 129 16.80 -4.07 -3.95
C GLY A 129 15.37 -4.49 -3.62
N ASN A 130 14.73 -3.93 -2.59
CA ASN A 130 13.33 -4.24 -2.33
C ASN A 130 12.42 -3.70 -3.46
N ARG A 131 11.50 -4.55 -3.91
CA ARG A 131 10.52 -4.28 -4.98
C ARG A 131 9.07 -4.53 -4.53
N LEU A 132 8.83 -4.75 -3.24
CA LEU A 132 7.49 -4.95 -2.71
C LEU A 132 6.68 -3.66 -2.75
N SER A 133 5.43 -3.77 -3.20
CA SER A 133 4.41 -2.71 -3.18
C SER A 133 3.57 -2.73 -1.91
N VAL A 134 3.50 -3.87 -1.23
CA VAL A 134 2.85 -4.05 0.07
C VAL A 134 3.90 -4.54 1.05
N MET A 135 4.02 -3.88 2.19
CA MET A 135 5.04 -4.21 3.20
C MET A 135 4.49 -4.06 4.62
N PRO A 136 4.87 -4.96 5.54
CA PRO A 136 4.55 -4.79 6.95
C PRO A 136 5.36 -3.61 7.54
N VAL A 137 4.74 -2.93 8.49
CA VAL A 137 5.35 -1.83 9.26
C VAL A 137 5.25 -2.20 10.73
N THR A 138 6.36 -2.15 11.46
CA THR A 138 6.32 -2.38 12.91
C THR A 138 5.73 -1.17 13.62
N ALA A 139 5.20 -1.35 14.84
CA ALA A 139 4.68 -0.22 15.62
C ALA A 139 5.74 0.88 15.84
N ALA A 140 7.01 0.50 16.04
CA ALA A 140 8.12 1.46 16.17
C ALA A 140 8.39 2.24 14.88
N GLN A 141 8.32 1.58 13.72
CA GLN A 141 8.47 2.23 12.41
C GLN A 141 7.29 3.15 12.10
N TRP A 142 6.07 2.72 12.43
CA TRP A 142 4.87 3.53 12.31
C TRP A 142 4.99 4.81 13.13
N GLN A 143 5.33 4.69 14.42
CA GLN A 143 5.50 5.83 15.30
C GLN A 143 6.59 6.78 14.80
N ALA A 144 7.71 6.26 14.30
CA ALA A 144 8.77 7.09 13.73
C ALA A 144 8.27 7.92 12.54
N ILE A 145 7.43 7.35 11.67
CA ILE A 145 6.84 8.08 10.52
C ILE A 145 5.83 9.13 10.97
N VAL A 146 4.94 8.79 11.91
CA VAL A 146 3.94 9.72 12.45
C VAL A 146 4.64 10.91 13.13
N THR A 147 5.70 10.65 13.91
CA THR A 147 6.51 11.70 14.52
C THR A 147 7.27 12.55 13.49
N MET A 148 7.80 11.94 12.42
CA MET A 148 8.36 12.71 11.29
C MET A 148 7.31 13.60 10.61
N ALA A 149 6.04 13.22 10.68
CA ALA A 149 4.92 14.00 10.17
C ALA A 149 4.46 15.12 11.12
N GLY A 150 5.04 15.22 12.31
CA GLY A 150 4.69 16.23 13.33
C GLY A 150 3.48 15.84 14.20
N GLU A 151 3.14 14.55 14.24
CA GLU A 151 2.07 13.97 15.07
C GLU A 151 2.62 13.14 16.26
#